data_AF-A0A929NR13-F1
#
_entry.id   AF-A0A929NR13-F1
#
_cell.length_a   1.000
_cell.length_b   1.000
_cell.length_c   1.000
_cell.angle_alpha   90.00
_cell.angle_beta   90.00
_cell.angle_gamma   90.00
#
_symmetry.space_group_name_H-M   'P 1'
#
loop_
_entity.id
_entity.type
_entity.pdbx_description
1 polymer ?
#
loop_
_entity_poly.entity_id
_entity_poly.type
_entity_poly.pdbx_seq_one_letter_code
_entity_poly.pdbx_strand_id
1 'polypeptide(L)'
;MMKKYRTYMLALVVVLQTAALMSMVAIKHRTLTMGTPVVLETEPIDPRSLFRGDYVRLNYTIGSLDYADVEGDNDFERHDKVYV
;
A
#
# COMPACT_ATOMS: atom_id res chain seq x y z
N MET A 1 23.38 32.07 28.82
CA MET A 1 24.13 31.40 27.75
C MET A 1 23.50 30.08 27.23
N MET A 2 22.45 29.52 27.85
CA MET A 2 21.82 28.24 27.42
C MET A 2 20.78 28.36 26.28
N LYS A 3 20.30 29.57 25.96
CA LYS A 3 19.25 29.78 24.93
C LYS A 3 19.69 29.44 23.51
N LYS A 4 20.98 29.59 23.20
CA LYS A 4 21.53 29.38 21.85
C LYS A 4 21.46 27.90 21.44
N TYR A 5 21.87 27.00 22.33
CA TYR A 5 21.81 25.54 22.12
C TYR A 5 20.39 25.03 21.92
N ARG A 6 19.42 25.54 22.70
CA ARG A 6 18.00 25.18 22.53
C ARG A 6 17.45 25.60 21.16
N THR A 7 17.89 26.75 20.66
CA THR A 7 17.48 27.26 19.35
C THR A 7 18.07 26.41 18.22
N TYR A 8 19.35 26.04 18.30
CA TYR A 8 19.98 25.13 17.34
C TYR A 8 19.34 23.74 17.34
N MET A 9 19.00 23.21 18.51
CA MET A 9 18.31 21.92 18.62
C MET A 9 16.92 21.97 17.99
N LEU A 10 16.17 23.06 18.20
CA LEU A 10 14.86 23.24 17.58
C LEU A 10 14.98 23.37 16.05
N ALA A 11 15.95 24.14 15.56
CA ALA A 11 16.23 24.25 14.13
C ALA A 11 16.58 22.89 13.51
N LEU A 12 17.42 22.09 14.18
CA LEU A 12 17.77 20.73 13.75
C LEU A 12 16.52 19.85 13.63
N VAL A 13 15.64 19.88 14.63
CA VAL A 13 14.39 19.10 14.63
C VAL A 13 13.49 19.52 13.47
N VAL A 14 13.34 20.81 13.21
CA VAL A 14 12.53 21.32 12.08
C VAL A 14 13.10 20.86 10.74
N VAL A 15 14.42 20.92 10.56
CA VAL A 15 15.09 20.43 9.35
C VAL A 15 14.85 18.93 9.17
N LEU A 16 15.00 18.14 10.23
CA LEU A 16 14.76 16.69 10.20
C LEU A 16 13.32 16.35 9.83
N GLN A 17 12.33 17.03 10.42
CA GLN A 17 10.92 16.82 10.10
C GLN A 17 10.61 17.20 8.64
N THR A 18 11.16 18.32 8.17
CA THR A 18 10.98 18.76 6.78
C THR A 18 11.60 17.76 5.82
N ALA A 19 12.80 17.26 6.12
CA ALA A 19 13.47 16.23 5.33
C ALA A 19 12.66 14.92 5.29
N ALA A 20 12.05 14.51 6.41
CA ALA A 20 11.18 13.34 6.48
C ALA A 20 9.91 13.50 5.62
N LEU A 21 9.27 14.68 5.63
CA LEU A 21 8.12 14.95 4.75
C LEU A 21 8.55 14.95 3.27
N MET A 22 9.68 15.58 2.95
CA MET A 22 10.22 15.59 1.60
C MET A 22 10.57 14.19 1.09
N SER A 23 11.08 13.31 1.96
CA SER A 23 11.39 11.93 1.56
C SER A 23 10.12 11.14 1.24
N MET A 24 9.04 11.30 2.01
CA MET A 24 7.74 10.67 1.71
C MET A 24 7.24 11.09 0.32
N VAL A 25 7.31 12.38 0.01
CA VAL A 25 6.93 12.90 -1.31
C VAL A 25 7.84 12.36 -2.42
N ALA A 26 9.15 12.38 -2.21
CA ALA A 26 10.12 11.92 -3.21
C ALA A 26 9.95 10.43 -3.55
N ILE A 27 9.65 9.59 -2.56
CA ILE A 27 9.38 8.16 -2.78
C ILE A 27 8.16 7.99 -3.70
N LYS A 28 7.05 8.66 -3.37
CA LYS A 28 5.82 8.59 -4.19
C LYS A 28 6.03 9.17 -5.59
N HIS A 29 6.76 10.28 -5.70
CA HIS A 29 7.08 10.88 -6.98
C HIS A 29 7.93 9.95 -7.86
N ARG A 30 8.93 9.26 -7.28
CA ARG A 30 9.69 8.23 -8.01
C ARG A 30 8.82 7.10 -8.50
N THR A 31 7.91 6.58 -7.67
CA THR A 31 6.97 5.53 -8.10
C THR A 31 6.08 6.01 -9.25
N LEU A 32 5.64 7.26 -9.24
CA LEU A 32 4.79 7.80 -10.31
C LEU A 32 5.56 8.01 -11.62
N THR A 33 6.80 8.51 -11.55
CA THR A 33 7.60 8.86 -12.74
C THR A 33 8.34 7.68 -13.34
N MET A 34 8.81 6.73 -12.51
CA MET A 34 9.64 5.60 -12.94
C MET A 34 8.93 4.26 -12.81
N GLY A 35 7.73 4.23 -12.21
CA GLY A 35 6.97 2.98 -12.03
C GLY A 35 6.33 2.52 -13.34
N THR A 36 6.11 1.21 -13.43
CA THR A 36 5.35 0.60 -14.51
C THR A 36 3.86 0.70 -14.19
N PRO A 37 3.03 1.30 -15.05
CA PRO A 37 1.59 1.30 -14.85
C PRO A 37 1.05 -0.13 -15.02
N VAL A 38 0.30 -0.61 -14.01
CA VAL A 38 -0.38 -1.91 -14.06
C VAL A 38 -1.89 -1.63 -14.02
N VAL A 39 -2.58 -1.97 -15.11
CA VAL A 39 -4.04 -1.85 -15.21
C VAL A 39 -4.63 -3.22 -14.92
N LEU A 40 -5.53 -3.29 -13.94
CA LEU A 40 -6.18 -4.52 -13.52
C LEU A 40 -7.67 -4.45 -13.85
N GLU A 41 -8.20 -5.54 -14.40
CA GLU A 41 -9.64 -5.68 -14.63
C GLU A 41 -10.38 -5.84 -13.30
N THR A 42 -11.40 -5.01 -13.10
CA THR A 42 -12.21 -5.00 -11.89
C THR A 42 -13.43 -5.91 -12.04
N GLU A 43 -13.68 -6.74 -11.04
CA GLU A 43 -14.90 -7.55 -10.97
C GLU A 43 -16.04 -6.75 -10.30
N PRO A 44 -17.18 -6.55 -10.97
CA PRO A 44 -18.28 -5.74 -10.44
C PRO A 44 -18.98 -6.46 -9.30
N ILE A 45 -18.80 -5.96 -8.08
CA ILE A 45 -19.59 -6.35 -6.91
C ILE A 45 -20.26 -5.08 -6.37
N ASP A 46 -21.55 -5.18 -6.01
CA ASP A 46 -22.31 -4.11 -5.33
C ASP A 46 -22.33 -4.38 -3.81
N PRO A 47 -21.30 -3.94 -3.07
CA PRO A 47 -21.17 -4.25 -1.67
C PRO A 47 -22.12 -3.39 -0.82
N ARG A 48 -23.27 -3.96 -0.48
CA ARG A 48 -24.17 -3.34 0.50
C ARG A 48 -23.81 -3.83 1.90
N SER A 49 -23.53 -2.90 2.82
CA SER A 49 -23.34 -3.22 4.25
C SER A 49 -24.20 -2.33 5.14
N LEU A 50 -24.97 -2.98 6.01
CA LEU A 50 -25.87 -2.31 6.96
C LEU A 50 -25.16 -1.34 7.92
N PHE A 51 -23.90 -1.60 8.26
CA PHE A 51 -23.13 -0.79 9.21
C PHE A 51 -22.06 0.10 8.55
N ARG A 52 -21.68 -0.20 7.30
CA ARG A 52 -20.61 0.51 6.59
C ARG A 52 -21.15 1.54 5.60
N GLY A 53 -22.47 1.54 5.35
CA GLY A 53 -23.10 2.34 4.32
C GLY A 53 -22.66 1.88 2.92
N ASP A 54 -22.66 2.81 1.98
CA ASP A 54 -22.13 2.60 0.63
C ASP A 54 -20.59 2.67 0.69
N TYR A 55 -19.93 1.57 0.37
CA TYR A 55 -18.47 1.51 0.26
C TYR A 55 -18.09 0.84 -1.05
N VAL A 56 -16.87 1.08 -1.54
CA VAL A 56 -16.36 0.41 -2.75
C VAL A 56 -15.39 -0.69 -2.34
N ARG A 57 -15.61 -1.91 -2.82
CA ARG A 57 -14.64 -2.99 -2.77
C ARG A 57 -14.08 -3.18 -4.17
N LEU A 58 -12.77 -2.98 -4.33
CA LEU A 58 -12.08 -3.25 -5.59
C LEU A 58 -11.69 -4.72 -5.60
N ASN A 59 -12.50 -5.54 -6.27
CA ASN A 59 -12.12 -6.91 -6.60
C ASN A 59 -11.44 -6.90 -7.96
N TYR A 60 -10.39 -7.70 -8.10
CA TYR A 60 -9.61 -7.83 -9.32
C TYR A 60 -9.55 -9.29 -9.70
N THR A 61 -9.55 -9.59 -11.00
CA THR A 61 -9.45 -10.98 -11.50
C THR A 61 -8.22 -11.70 -10.93
N ILE A 62 -7.08 -11.01 -10.79
CA ILE A 62 -5.84 -11.56 -10.22
C ILE A 62 -5.91 -11.81 -8.70
N GLY A 63 -6.96 -11.33 -8.03
CA GLY A 63 -7.15 -11.55 -6.59
C GLY A 63 -7.69 -12.94 -6.26
N SER A 64 -8.15 -13.68 -7.26
CA SER A 64 -8.55 -15.09 -7.16
C SER A 64 -7.63 -15.93 -8.05
N LEU A 65 -7.19 -17.07 -7.54
CA LEU A 65 -6.41 -18.04 -8.28
C LEU A 65 -7.30 -19.24 -8.59
N ASP A 66 -7.36 -19.62 -9.86
CA ASP A 66 -7.92 -20.91 -10.24
C ASP A 66 -6.84 -21.97 -10.00
N TYR A 67 -7.11 -22.91 -9.09
CA TYR A 67 -6.21 -24.00 -8.77
C TYR A 67 -5.88 -24.88 -9.99
N ALA A 68 -6.73 -24.88 -11.02
CA ALA A 68 -6.45 -25.61 -12.26
C ALA A 68 -5.29 -25.00 -13.09
N ASP A 69 -5.02 -23.70 -12.93
CA ASP A 69 -4.01 -22.95 -13.69
C ASP A 69 -2.71 -22.71 -12.90
N VAL A 70 -2.62 -23.19 -11.65
CA VAL A 70 -1.45 -23.05 -10.79
C VAL A 70 -0.54 -24.28 -10.94
N GLU A 71 0.69 -24.09 -11.43
CA GLU A 71 1.71 -25.13 -11.44
C GLU A 71 2.20 -25.42 -10.01
N GLY A 72 2.09 -26.66 -9.53
CA GLY A 72 2.53 -27.02 -8.18
C GLY A 72 1.89 -28.29 -7.64
N ASP A 73 2.10 -28.54 -6.35
CA ASP A 73 1.33 -29.53 -5.61
C ASP A 73 -0.13 -29.06 -5.52
N ASN A 74 -1.09 -29.94 -5.80
CA ASN A 74 -2.51 -29.62 -5.86
C ASN A 74 -3.27 -30.14 -4.62
N ASP A 75 -2.56 -30.73 -3.66
CA ASP A 75 -3.13 -31.29 -2.44
C ASP A 75 -3.30 -30.23 -1.34
N PHE A 76 -3.99 -29.13 -1.68
CA PHE A 76 -4.26 -28.05 -0.73
C PHE A 76 -5.49 -28.36 0.11
N GLU A 77 -5.36 -28.25 1.44
CA GLU A 77 -6.50 -28.29 2.35
C GLU A 77 -7.05 -26.89 2.62
N ARG A 78 -8.32 -26.82 3.05
CA ARG A 78 -8.91 -25.54 3.47
C ARG A 78 -8.10 -24.95 4.61
N HIS A 79 -7.71 -23.67 4.46
CA HIS A 79 -6.91 -22.85 5.38
C HIS A 79 -5.39 -22.98 5.25
N ASP A 80 -4.89 -23.69 4.25
CA ASP A 80 -3.46 -23.69 3.96
C ASP A 80 -2.99 -22.32 3.46
N LYS A 81 -1.81 -21.93 3.92
CA LYS A 81 -1.20 -20.65 3.59
C LYS A 81 -0.29 -20.81 2.38
N VAL A 82 -0.82 -20.49 1.21
CA VAL A 82 -0.09 -20.53 -0.05
C VAL A 82 0.65 -19.19 -0.27
N TYR A 83 1.91 -19.29 -0.68
CA TYR A 83 2.71 -18.14 -1.13
C TYR A 83 2.82 -18.23 -2.65
N VAL A 84 2.56 -17.11 -3.33
CA VAL A 84 2.55 -16.95 -4.79
C VAL A 84 3.66 -15.99 -5.17
#